data_AF-A0A8T4QM67-F1
#
_entry.id   AF-A0A8T4QM67-F1
#
_cell.length_a   1.000
_cell.length_b   1.000
_cell.length_c   1.000
_cell.angle_alpha   90.00
_cell.angle_beta   90.00
_cell.angle_gamma   90.00
#
_symmetry.space_group_name_H-M   'P 1'
#
loop_
_entity.id
_entity.type
_entity.pdbx_description
1 polymer ?
#
loop_
_entity_poly.entity_id
_entity_poly.type
_entity_poly.pdbx_seq_one_letter_code
_entity_poly.pdbx_strand_id
1 'polypeptide(L)'
;MSRPSKEKFDTFENVFDNHTRRNLFELSSKGNDFNRMYDLLKRDPRFPKLTKNRRKTVSSWASREFKNLHRARDAGVSVPTPFLIKENILLMEFIGDNEPSKQIKDLRPESSKFLEEVIINMKKLHKAKLVHGDLSQFNILSYHNEPIFIDFSQAMETDTIYADEMLERDIRNISNFFNKIGIKTTEEYIKKKITQK
;
A
#
# COMPACT_ATOMS: atom_id res chain seq x y z
N MET A 1 -23.89 33.83 19.67
CA MET A 1 -22.72 32.92 19.74
C MET A 1 -22.20 32.70 18.33
N SER A 2 -21.07 33.31 17.98
CA SER A 2 -20.48 33.25 16.64
C SER A 2 -19.83 31.88 16.39
N ARG A 3 -20.06 31.30 15.20
CA ARG A 3 -19.35 30.10 14.75
C ARG A 3 -17.84 30.38 14.74
N PRO A 4 -16.99 29.48 15.25
CA PRO A 4 -15.55 29.65 15.09
C PRO A 4 -15.21 29.60 13.60
N SER A 5 -14.52 30.63 13.13
CA SER A 5 -13.98 30.74 11.78
C SER A 5 -13.07 29.55 11.49
N LYS A 6 -13.05 29.11 10.23
CA LYS A 6 -12.05 28.14 9.75
C LYS A 6 -10.67 28.72 10.02
N GLU A 7 -9.99 28.24 11.05
CA GLU A 7 -8.55 28.43 11.17
C GLU A 7 -7.94 27.89 9.88
N LYS A 8 -7.31 28.79 9.12
CA LYS A 8 -6.37 28.39 8.08
C LYS A 8 -5.28 27.62 8.82
N PHE A 9 -5.18 26.32 8.54
CA PHE A 9 -3.99 25.58 8.91
C PHE A 9 -2.84 26.19 8.13
N ASP A 10 -2.05 27.04 8.78
CA ASP A 10 -0.76 27.43 8.25
C ASP A 10 0.06 26.14 8.14
N THR A 11 0.20 25.64 6.92
CA THR A 11 1.26 24.69 6.58
C THR A 11 2.56 25.40 6.90
N PHE A 12 3.20 25.03 8.00
CA PHE A 12 4.53 25.55 8.33
C PHE A 12 5.49 25.19 7.20
N GLU A 13 5.80 26.16 6.36
CA GLU A 13 6.95 26.06 5.48
C GLU A 13 8.20 25.91 6.37
N ASN A 14 9.01 24.88 6.10
CA ASN A 14 10.30 24.59 6.75
C ASN A 14 10.29 23.77 8.06
N VAL A 15 9.37 22.80 8.20
CA VAL A 15 9.49 21.78 9.26
C VAL A 15 10.57 20.73 8.95
N PHE A 16 10.94 20.56 7.69
CA PHE A 16 11.86 19.51 7.24
C PHE A 16 12.98 20.13 6.40
N ASP A 17 14.23 19.84 6.75
CA ASP A 17 15.42 20.27 6.00
C ASP A 17 15.49 19.57 4.63
N ASN A 18 16.42 19.98 3.75
CA ASN A 18 16.54 19.38 2.41
C ASN A 18 16.88 17.88 2.43
N HIS A 19 17.50 17.38 3.51
CA HIS A 19 17.77 15.96 3.71
C HIS A 19 16.47 15.21 4.02
N THR A 20 15.66 15.78 4.90
CA THR A 20 14.39 15.24 5.37
C THR A 20 13.33 15.35 4.26
N ARG A 21 13.33 16.40 3.43
CA ARG A 21 12.48 16.49 2.24
C ARG A 21 12.84 15.47 1.14
N ARG A 22 14.10 15.02 1.06
CA ARG A 22 14.52 13.95 0.14
C ARG A 22 14.10 12.55 0.63
N ASN A 23 13.91 12.38 1.94
CA ASN A 23 13.70 11.08 2.57
C ASN A 23 12.26 10.81 3.01
N LEU A 24 11.35 11.77 2.83
CA LEU A 24 9.98 11.69 3.33
C LEU A 24 8.94 11.82 2.23
N PHE A 25 7.97 10.89 2.20
CA PHE A 25 6.77 10.99 1.37
C PHE A 25 5.56 11.34 2.25
N GLU A 26 4.90 12.48 1.98
CA GLU A 26 3.63 12.83 2.62
C GLU A 26 2.47 12.23 1.83
N LEU A 27 1.85 11.17 2.37
CA LEU A 27 0.55 10.70 1.91
C LEU A 27 -0.56 11.59 2.46
N SER A 28 -0.80 12.73 1.80
CA SER A 28 -2.10 13.38 1.84
C SER A 28 -3.07 12.47 1.08
N SER A 29 -4.16 12.01 1.70
CA SER A 29 -5.18 11.13 1.09
C SER A 29 -5.95 11.80 -0.07
N LYS A 30 -5.25 12.31 -1.08
CA LYS A 30 -5.78 12.79 -2.35
C LYS A 30 -5.96 11.58 -3.25
N GLY A 31 -7.10 10.90 -3.14
CA GLY A 31 -7.43 9.85 -4.12
C GLY A 31 -8.52 8.88 -3.72
N ASN A 32 -8.75 8.65 -2.42
CA ASN A 32 -9.76 7.68 -1.98
C ASN A 32 -11.11 8.36 -1.67
N ASP A 33 -12.18 7.81 -2.24
CA ASP A 33 -13.56 8.18 -1.89
C ASP A 33 -13.76 7.96 -0.38
N PHE A 34 -14.14 9.03 0.32
CA PHE A 34 -14.41 9.00 1.75
C PHE A 34 -15.38 7.88 2.15
N ASN A 35 -16.39 7.59 1.32
CA ASN A 35 -17.34 6.52 1.62
C ASN A 35 -16.68 5.15 1.57
N ARG A 36 -15.85 4.90 0.53
CA ARG A 36 -15.07 3.65 0.42
C ARG A 36 -14.12 3.47 1.61
N MET A 37 -13.44 4.54 2.03
CA MET A 37 -12.56 4.49 3.20
C MET A 37 -13.32 4.10 4.46
N TYR A 38 -14.47 4.76 4.69
CA TYR A 38 -15.31 4.49 5.85
C TYR A 38 -15.85 3.05 5.84
N ASP A 39 -16.32 2.56 4.71
CA ASP A 39 -16.88 1.21 4.59
C ASP A 39 -15.84 0.12 4.85
N LEU A 40 -14.63 0.30 4.35
CA LEU A 40 -13.51 -0.61 4.58
C LEU A 40 -13.03 -0.59 6.04
N LEU A 41 -12.98 0.58 6.68
CA LEU A 41 -12.60 0.67 8.09
C LEU A 41 -13.68 0.13 9.03
N LYS A 42 -14.96 0.34 8.72
CA LYS A 42 -16.09 -0.16 9.53
C LYS A 42 -16.09 -1.70 9.63
N ARG A 43 -15.56 -2.38 8.62
CA ARG A 43 -15.46 -3.85 8.55
C ARG A 43 -14.20 -4.38 9.23
N ASP A 44 -13.25 -3.53 9.58
CA ASP A 44 -11.98 -3.92 10.17
C ASP A 44 -12.11 -3.99 11.71
N PRO A 45 -11.90 -5.16 12.34
CA PRO A 45 -12.04 -5.35 13.79
C PRO A 45 -11.16 -4.42 14.63
N ARG A 46 -10.08 -3.87 14.05
CA ARG A 46 -9.15 -2.94 14.70
C ARG A 46 -9.75 -1.54 14.91
N PHE A 47 -10.91 -1.24 14.29
CA PHE A 47 -11.59 0.06 14.36
C PHE A 47 -13.08 -0.04 14.76
N PRO A 48 -13.43 -0.68 15.90
CA PRO A 48 -14.80 -1.09 16.23
C PRO A 48 -15.76 0.07 16.56
N LYS A 49 -15.24 1.26 16.85
CA LYS A 49 -16.03 2.45 17.25
C LYS A 49 -15.93 3.61 16.26
N LEU A 50 -15.66 3.32 14.98
CA LEU A 50 -15.54 4.37 13.98
C LEU A 50 -16.90 5.04 13.73
N THR A 51 -16.97 6.35 13.97
CA THR A 51 -18.13 7.16 13.58
C THR A 51 -17.92 7.74 12.18
N LYS A 52 -19.01 8.05 11.46
CA LYS A 52 -18.96 8.66 10.12
C LYS A 52 -18.52 10.13 10.19
N ASN A 53 -17.29 10.36 10.64
CA ASN A 53 -16.65 11.66 10.76
C ASN A 53 -15.39 11.68 9.89
N ARG A 54 -15.33 12.64 8.95
CA ARG A 54 -14.26 12.70 7.95
C ARG A 54 -12.86 12.70 8.54
N ARG A 55 -12.58 13.53 9.55
CA ARG A 55 -11.25 13.63 10.15
C ARG A 55 -10.85 12.32 10.84
N LYS A 56 -11.77 11.71 11.60
CA LYS A 56 -11.52 10.43 12.28
C LYS A 56 -11.32 9.28 11.29
N THR A 57 -12.11 9.23 10.21
CA THR A 57 -11.95 8.23 9.15
C THR A 57 -10.60 8.35 8.46
N VAL A 58 -10.20 9.57 8.05
CA VAL A 58 -8.91 9.78 7.37
C VAL A 58 -7.74 9.44 8.29
N SER A 59 -7.79 9.81 9.57
CA SER A 59 -6.75 9.44 10.52
C SER A 59 -6.70 7.92 10.79
N SER A 60 -7.87 7.26 10.88
CA SER A 60 -7.94 5.81 11.03
C SER A 60 -7.42 5.09 9.78
N TRP A 61 -7.61 5.67 8.60
CA TRP A 61 -7.10 5.16 7.33
C TRP A 61 -5.57 5.18 7.28
N ALA A 62 -4.96 6.32 7.63
CA ALA A 62 -3.51 6.41 7.75
C ALA A 62 -2.99 5.42 8.81
N SER A 63 -3.69 5.26 9.95
CA SER A 63 -3.31 4.30 11.00
C SER A 63 -3.36 2.86 10.52
N ARG A 64 -4.35 2.52 9.68
CA ARG A 64 -4.47 1.22 9.05
C ARG A 64 -3.28 0.95 8.12
N GLU A 65 -2.94 1.90 7.25
CA GLU A 65 -1.81 1.79 6.34
C GLU A 65 -0.48 1.60 7.10
N PHE A 66 -0.22 2.43 8.12
CA PHE A 66 0.95 2.31 8.99
C PHE A 66 1.08 0.91 9.60
N LYS A 67 0.01 0.37 10.19
CA LYS A 67 -0.01 -0.97 10.80
C LYS A 67 0.20 -2.08 9.77
N ASN A 68 -0.38 -1.94 8.58
CA ASN A 68 -0.24 -2.91 7.51
C ASN A 68 1.18 -2.92 6.93
N LEU A 69 1.80 -1.75 6.72
CA LEU A 69 3.20 -1.63 6.29
C LEU A 69 4.15 -2.27 7.31
N HIS A 70 3.97 -2.01 8.61
CA HIS A 70 4.77 -2.66 9.66
C HIS A 70 4.66 -4.18 9.60
N ARG A 71 3.44 -4.72 9.54
CA ARG A 71 3.22 -6.17 9.48
C ARG A 71 3.79 -6.80 8.21
N ALA A 72 3.68 -6.13 7.07
CA ALA A 72 4.28 -6.59 5.81
C ALA A 72 5.81 -6.62 5.91
N ARG A 73 6.41 -5.55 6.46
CA ARG A 73 7.86 -5.46 6.67
C ARG A 73 8.38 -6.52 7.62
N ASP A 74 7.71 -6.75 8.75
CA ASP A 74 8.09 -7.79 9.72
C ASP A 74 8.07 -9.19 9.11
N ALA A 75 7.24 -9.41 8.09
CA ALA A 75 7.20 -10.65 7.30
C ALA A 75 8.24 -10.70 6.16
N GLY A 76 9.11 -9.70 6.05
CA GLY A 76 10.15 -9.61 5.02
C GLY A 76 9.62 -9.25 3.62
N VAL A 77 8.42 -8.68 3.52
CA VAL A 77 7.91 -8.10 2.28
C VAL A 77 8.67 -6.80 2.01
N SER A 78 9.04 -6.60 0.75
CA SER A 78 9.75 -5.41 0.28
C SER A 78 8.76 -4.25 0.21
N VAL A 79 8.76 -3.41 1.24
CA VAL A 79 7.87 -2.26 1.43
C VAL A 79 8.67 -1.09 2.00
N PRO A 80 8.25 0.17 1.81
CA PRO A 80 8.84 1.30 2.51
C PRO A 80 8.80 1.10 4.02
N THR A 81 9.88 1.44 4.71
CA THR A 81 9.91 1.48 6.18
C THR A 81 8.94 2.55 6.70
N PRO A 82 7.84 2.20 7.40
CA PRO A 82 7.04 3.20 8.08
C PRO A 82 7.80 3.71 9.32
N PHE A 83 7.92 5.04 9.48
CA PHE A 83 8.65 5.65 10.59
C PHE A 83 7.72 6.17 11.69
N LEU A 84 6.71 6.96 11.30
CA LEU A 84 5.74 7.51 12.24
C LEU A 84 4.41 7.79 11.57
N ILE A 85 3.39 7.96 12.40
CA ILE A 85 2.09 8.48 11.98
C ILE A 85 1.62 9.53 12.98
N LYS A 86 1.09 10.66 12.46
CA LYS A 86 0.42 11.69 13.26
C LYS A 86 -0.85 12.12 12.55
N GLU A 87 -2.00 11.87 13.18
CA GLU A 87 -3.33 12.07 12.59
C GLU A 87 -3.47 11.39 11.21
N ASN A 88 -3.46 12.17 10.12
CA ASN A 88 -3.55 11.71 8.75
C ASN A 88 -2.22 11.77 7.98
N ILE A 89 -1.12 12.06 8.66
CA ILE A 89 0.21 12.16 8.07
C ILE A 89 0.96 10.87 8.40
N LEU A 90 1.28 10.09 7.37
CA LEU A 90 2.14 8.92 7.42
C LEU A 90 3.54 9.33 6.94
N LEU A 91 4.54 9.00 7.73
CA LEU A 91 5.95 9.16 7.41
C LEU A 91 6.56 7.79 7.11
N MET A 92 7.23 7.66 5.96
CA MET A 92 7.88 6.42 5.58
C MET A 92 9.10 6.67 4.70
N GLU A 93 9.88 5.62 4.51
CA GLU A 93 11.06 5.56 3.65
C GLU A 93 10.74 6.04 2.23
N PHE A 94 11.57 6.96 1.74
CA PHE A 94 11.58 7.32 0.34
C PHE A 94 12.26 6.24 -0.50
N ILE A 95 11.56 5.76 -1.52
CA ILE A 95 12.06 4.73 -2.43
C ILE A 95 12.57 5.41 -3.70
N GLY A 96 13.88 5.64 -3.77
CA GLY A 96 14.55 6.32 -4.87
C GLY A 96 15.86 6.93 -4.40
N ASP A 97 16.69 7.37 -5.34
CA ASP A 97 18.00 7.99 -5.01
C ASP A 97 17.88 9.51 -4.94
N ASN A 98 17.67 10.15 -6.10
CA ASN A 98 17.41 11.60 -6.20
C ASN A 98 15.96 11.91 -6.61
N GLU A 99 15.30 10.94 -7.24
CA GLU A 99 13.94 11.03 -7.76
C GLU A 99 13.15 9.80 -7.34
N PRO A 100 11.80 9.89 -7.22
CA PRO A 100 10.98 8.74 -6.86
C PRO A 100 11.17 7.59 -7.85
N SER A 101 11.29 6.38 -7.32
CA SER A 101 11.31 5.17 -8.14
C SER A 101 10.03 5.07 -8.96
N LYS A 102 10.16 4.59 -10.20
CA LYS A 102 9.02 4.52 -11.11
C LYS A 102 8.12 3.34 -10.74
N GLN A 103 6.83 3.54 -10.90
CA GLN A 103 5.85 2.46 -10.89
C GLN A 103 6.12 1.50 -12.05
N ILE A 104 5.90 0.20 -11.86
CA ILE A 104 6.13 -0.78 -12.91
C ILE A 104 5.20 -0.57 -14.11
N LYS A 105 4.08 0.16 -13.97
CA LYS A 105 3.23 0.57 -15.12
C LYS A 105 4.01 1.30 -16.23
N ASP A 106 5.01 2.09 -15.83
CA ASP A 106 5.80 2.96 -16.71
C ASP A 106 7.14 2.30 -17.11
N LEU A 107 7.39 1.10 -16.58
CA LEU A 107 8.56 0.31 -16.85
C LEU A 107 8.16 -0.93 -17.63
N ARG A 108 9.08 -1.46 -18.41
CA ARG A 108 8.96 -2.80 -18.96
C ARG A 108 9.96 -3.68 -18.21
N PRO A 109 9.59 -4.28 -17.07
CA PRO A 109 10.42 -5.31 -16.44
C PRO A 109 10.80 -6.35 -17.49
N GLU A 110 12.11 -6.50 -17.77
CA GLU A 110 12.58 -7.36 -18.87
C GLU A 110 12.78 -8.81 -18.44
N SER A 111 12.76 -9.08 -17.13
CA SER A 111 13.12 -10.38 -16.58
C SER A 111 11.95 -11.07 -15.89
N SER A 112 11.78 -12.36 -16.18
CA SER A 112 10.93 -13.28 -15.40
C SER A 112 11.34 -13.33 -13.93
N LYS A 113 12.60 -13.01 -13.59
CA LYS A 113 13.06 -12.89 -12.21
C LYS A 113 12.27 -11.83 -11.43
N PHE A 114 11.93 -10.70 -12.07
CA PHE A 114 11.15 -9.65 -11.41
C PHE A 114 9.75 -10.15 -11.04
N LEU A 115 9.10 -10.91 -11.94
CA LEU A 115 7.82 -11.58 -11.63
C LEU A 115 7.97 -12.55 -10.45
N GLU A 116 9.01 -13.37 -10.43
CA GLU A 116 9.25 -14.29 -9.31
C GLU A 116 9.42 -13.54 -7.98
N GLU A 117 10.14 -12.41 -7.95
CA GLU A 117 10.25 -11.58 -6.75
C GLU A 117 8.90 -10.97 -6.33
N VAL A 118 8.05 -10.55 -7.29
CA VAL A 118 6.67 -10.11 -6.98
C VAL A 118 5.89 -11.25 -6.32
N ILE A 119 5.96 -12.48 -6.88
CA ILE A 119 5.27 -13.65 -6.34
C ILE A 119 5.80 -14.01 -4.94
N ILE A 120 7.11 -13.93 -4.71
CA ILE A 120 7.73 -14.14 -3.40
C ILE A 120 7.19 -13.14 -2.37
N ASN A 121 7.10 -11.85 -2.73
CA ASN A 121 6.55 -10.82 -1.85
C ASN A 121 5.05 -11.04 -1.57
N MET A 122 4.25 -11.42 -2.58
CA MET A 122 2.84 -11.82 -2.38
C MET A 122 2.72 -13.03 -1.45
N LYS A 123 3.59 -14.03 -1.59
CA LYS A 123 3.63 -15.21 -0.71
C LYS A 123 3.95 -14.85 0.73
N LYS A 124 4.98 -14.02 0.95
CA LYS A 124 5.36 -13.52 2.28
C LYS A 124 4.20 -12.76 2.92
N LEU A 125 3.53 -11.89 2.17
CA LEU A 125 2.37 -11.14 2.64
C LEU A 125 1.21 -12.05 3.04
N HIS A 126 0.89 -13.05 2.21
CA HIS A 126 -0.12 -14.05 2.51
C HIS A 126 0.23 -14.89 3.75
N LYS A 127 1.50 -15.29 3.91
CA LYS A 127 1.99 -15.97 5.13
C LYS A 127 1.90 -15.07 6.38
N ALA A 128 1.98 -13.76 6.23
CA ALA A 128 1.72 -12.78 7.29
C ALA A 128 0.21 -12.62 7.62
N LYS A 129 -0.65 -13.44 7.00
CA LYS A 129 -2.11 -13.35 7.04
C LYS A 129 -2.63 -11.98 6.56
N LEU A 130 -2.01 -11.44 5.51
CA LEU A 130 -2.44 -10.23 4.83
C LEU A 130 -2.66 -10.49 3.34
N VAL A 131 -3.67 -9.83 2.79
CA VAL A 131 -3.88 -9.64 1.35
C VAL A 131 -3.76 -8.15 1.08
N HIS A 132 -3.07 -7.76 0.01
CA HIS A 132 -2.89 -6.35 -0.33
C HIS A 132 -4.23 -5.70 -0.71
N GLY A 133 -5.04 -6.41 -1.50
CA GLY A 133 -6.41 -6.03 -1.86
C GLY A 133 -6.51 -4.85 -2.81
N ASP A 134 -5.38 -4.37 -3.34
CA ASP A 134 -5.27 -3.40 -4.42
C ASP A 134 -3.94 -3.50 -5.18
N LEU A 135 -3.36 -4.70 -5.23
CA LEU A 135 -2.08 -4.89 -5.89
C LEU A 135 -2.27 -4.85 -7.41
N SER A 136 -1.47 -4.01 -8.05
CA SER A 136 -1.46 -3.81 -9.50
C SER A 136 -0.15 -3.16 -9.92
N GLN A 137 0.05 -2.94 -11.23
CA GLN A 137 1.20 -2.25 -11.77
C GLN A 137 1.39 -0.81 -11.29
N PHE A 138 0.35 -0.21 -10.70
CA PHE A 138 0.40 1.13 -10.12
C PHE A 138 0.96 1.13 -8.69
N ASN A 139 0.82 0.02 -7.96
CA ASN A 139 1.18 -0.09 -6.53
C ASN A 139 2.46 -0.91 -6.30
N ILE A 140 3.26 -1.05 -7.36
CA ILE A 140 4.59 -1.67 -7.29
C ILE A 140 5.59 -0.68 -7.90
N LEU A 141 6.58 -0.28 -7.12
CA LEU A 141 7.74 0.46 -7.59
C LEU A 141 8.84 -0.52 -8.01
N SER A 142 9.68 -0.11 -8.96
CA SER A 142 10.95 -0.80 -9.25
C SER A 142 12.09 0.05 -8.75
N TYR A 143 12.81 -0.44 -7.73
CA TYR A 143 14.01 0.19 -7.19
C TYR A 143 15.17 -0.80 -7.31
N HIS A 144 16.25 -0.41 -7.99
CA HIS A 144 17.37 -1.30 -8.34
C HIS A 144 16.95 -2.65 -8.95
N ASN A 145 15.90 -2.62 -9.77
CA ASN A 145 15.30 -3.81 -10.41
C ASN A 145 14.68 -4.82 -9.42
N GLU A 146 14.29 -4.36 -8.23
CA GLU A 146 13.53 -5.11 -7.23
C GLU A 146 12.14 -4.50 -7.03
N PRO A 147 11.10 -5.34 -6.84
CA PRO A 147 9.73 -4.86 -6.62
C PRO A 147 9.54 -4.38 -5.18
N ILE A 148 9.09 -3.14 -5.01
CA ILE A 148 8.68 -2.58 -3.72
C ILE A 148 7.18 -2.30 -3.74
N PHE A 149 6.42 -2.94 -2.83
CA PHE A 149 4.96 -2.75 -2.74
C PHE A 149 4.64 -1.49 -1.93
N ILE A 150 3.66 -0.72 -2.40
CA ILE A 150 3.20 0.53 -1.78
C ILE A 150 1.67 0.58 -1.69
N ASP A 151 1.13 1.55 -0.95
CA ASP A 151 -0.32 1.73 -0.72
C ASP A 151 -1.00 0.51 -0.06
N PHE A 152 -0.67 0.29 1.21
CA PHE A 152 -1.25 -0.78 2.03
C PHE A 152 -2.55 -0.39 2.71
N SER A 153 -3.17 0.69 2.25
CA SER A 153 -4.33 1.27 2.93
C SER A 153 -5.58 0.39 2.84
N GLN A 154 -5.71 -0.38 1.74
CA GLN A 154 -6.80 -1.35 1.55
C GLN A 154 -6.46 -2.76 2.04
N ALA A 155 -5.21 -3.03 2.44
CA ALA A 155 -4.80 -4.36 2.86
C ALA A 155 -5.61 -4.87 4.06
N MET A 156 -5.92 -6.16 4.04
CA MET A 156 -6.86 -6.81 4.96
C MET A 156 -6.37 -8.19 5.38
N GLU A 157 -6.94 -8.73 6.46
CA GLU A 157 -6.57 -10.03 6.98
C GLU A 157 -7.14 -11.16 6.11
N THR A 158 -6.39 -12.26 5.96
CA THR A 158 -6.78 -13.44 5.17
C THR A 158 -8.06 -14.11 5.66
N ASP A 159 -8.42 -13.91 6.93
CA ASP A 159 -9.58 -14.56 7.55
C ASP A 159 -10.88 -13.76 7.30
N THR A 160 -10.80 -12.66 6.54
CA THR A 160 -11.97 -11.86 6.15
C THR A 160 -12.74 -12.54 5.01
N ILE A 161 -14.07 -12.43 5.02
CA ILE A 161 -14.98 -13.05 4.01
C ILE A 161 -14.60 -12.72 2.55
N TYR A 162 -13.99 -11.56 2.31
CA TYR A 162 -13.61 -11.08 0.97
C TYR A 162 -12.12 -11.29 0.63
N ALA A 163 -11.32 -11.86 1.54
CA ALA A 163 -9.88 -11.94 1.36
C ALA A 163 -9.49 -12.80 0.14
N ASP A 164 -10.17 -13.93 -0.06
CA ASP A 164 -9.93 -14.82 -1.20
C ASP A 164 -10.23 -14.12 -2.53
N GLU A 165 -11.36 -13.42 -2.63
CA GLU A 165 -11.73 -12.65 -3.82
C GLU A 165 -10.70 -11.54 -4.11
N MET A 166 -10.22 -10.85 -3.07
CA MET A 166 -9.21 -9.81 -3.21
C MET A 166 -7.84 -10.37 -3.60
N LEU A 167 -7.46 -11.53 -3.08
CA LEU A 167 -6.23 -12.21 -3.49
C LEU A 167 -6.31 -12.65 -4.95
N GLU A 168 -7.44 -13.21 -5.39
CA GLU A 168 -7.66 -13.57 -6.79
C GLU A 168 -7.60 -12.34 -7.71
N ARG A 169 -8.15 -11.20 -7.28
CA ARG A 169 -8.03 -9.93 -8.01
C ARG A 169 -6.58 -9.49 -8.14
N ASP A 170 -5.82 -9.50 -7.04
CA ASP A 170 -4.41 -9.13 -7.02
C ASP A 170 -3.62 -10.06 -7.98
N ILE A 171 -3.83 -11.37 -7.91
CA ILE A 171 -3.20 -12.37 -8.79
C ILE A 171 -3.52 -12.10 -10.26
N ARG A 172 -4.80 -11.86 -10.59
CA ARG A 172 -5.24 -11.55 -11.95
C ARG A 172 -4.58 -10.29 -12.49
N ASN A 173 -4.52 -9.22 -11.68
CA ASN A 173 -3.88 -7.97 -12.07
C ASN A 173 -2.40 -8.18 -12.42
N ILE A 174 -1.67 -8.91 -11.58
CA ILE A 174 -0.27 -9.26 -11.82
C ILE A 174 -0.12 -10.13 -13.07
N SER A 175 -0.89 -11.20 -13.18
CA SER A 175 -0.88 -12.10 -14.35
C SER A 175 -1.10 -11.31 -15.65
N ASN A 176 -2.13 -10.46 -15.69
CA ASN A 176 -2.46 -9.67 -16.87
C ASN A 176 -1.37 -8.66 -17.24
N PHE A 177 -0.79 -7.98 -16.25
CA PHE A 177 0.28 -7.01 -16.50
C PHE A 177 1.51 -7.69 -17.09
N PHE A 178 2.00 -8.79 -16.49
CA PHE A 178 3.20 -9.47 -16.96
C PHE A 178 3.01 -10.11 -18.34
N ASN A 179 1.84 -10.70 -18.61
CA ASN A 179 1.52 -11.20 -19.95
C ASN A 179 1.51 -10.08 -21.00
N LYS A 180 0.97 -8.90 -20.66
CA LYS A 180 0.92 -7.74 -21.56
C LYS A 180 2.31 -7.25 -21.97
N ILE A 181 3.31 -7.37 -21.10
CA ILE A 181 4.71 -6.99 -21.39
C ILE A 181 5.55 -8.15 -21.93
N GLY A 182 4.94 -9.31 -22.24
CA GLY A 182 5.59 -10.45 -22.88
C GLY A 182 6.18 -11.50 -21.91
N ILE A 183 6.01 -11.33 -20.60
CA ILE A 183 6.42 -12.31 -19.59
C ILE A 183 5.25 -13.26 -19.34
N LYS A 184 5.34 -14.47 -19.92
CA LYS A 184 4.27 -15.47 -19.86
C LYS A 184 4.07 -16.00 -18.44
N THR A 185 2.83 -15.93 -17.93
CA THR A 185 2.44 -16.49 -16.64
C THR A 185 0.94 -16.80 -16.63
N THR A 186 0.46 -17.57 -15.65
CA THR A 186 -0.98 -17.84 -15.45
C THR A 186 -1.42 -17.54 -14.02
N GLU A 187 -2.70 -17.27 -13.83
CA GLU A 187 -3.27 -17.06 -12.50
C GLU A 187 -3.06 -18.31 -11.61
N GLU A 188 -3.21 -19.51 -12.16
CA GLU A 188 -3.00 -20.77 -11.45
C GLU A 188 -1.54 -20.95 -11.00
N TYR A 189 -0.58 -20.56 -11.85
CA TYR A 189 0.84 -20.62 -11.50
C TYR A 189 1.15 -19.75 -10.28
N ILE A 190 0.70 -18.49 -10.32
CA ILE A 190 0.90 -17.52 -9.23
C ILE A 190 0.18 -18.01 -7.96
N LYS A 191 -1.10 -18.40 -8.07
CA LYS A 191 -1.92 -18.88 -6.95
C LYS A 191 -1.29 -20.10 -6.27
N LYS A 192 -0.78 -21.05 -7.05
CA LYS A 192 -0.08 -22.23 -6.55
C LYS A 192 1.17 -21.85 -5.76
N LYS A 193 1.99 -20.92 -6.26
CA LYS A 193 3.20 -20.47 -5.56
C LYS A 193 2.92 -19.79 -4.23
N ILE A 194 1.86 -18.98 -4.17
CA ILE A 194 1.44 -18.25 -2.96
C ILE A 194 0.88 -19.20 -1.89
N THR A 195 0.01 -20.14 -2.30
CA THR A 195 -0.73 -21.01 -1.36
C THR A 195 0.00 -22.29 -0.97
N GLN A 196 1.07 -22.66 -1.68
CA GLN A 196 1.93 -23.78 -1.30
C GLN A 196 2.69 -23.49 0.00
N LYS A 197 2.53 -24.38 0.99
CA LYS A 197 3.22 -24.33 2.29
C LYS A 197 4.74 -24.33 2.12
#